data_AF-A0A9D7D8U4-F1
#
_entry.id   AF-A0A9D7D8U4-F1
#
_cell.length_a   1.000
_cell.length_b   1.000
_cell.length_c   1.000
_cell.angle_alpha   90.00
_cell.angle_beta   90.00
_cell.angle_gamma   90.00
#
_symmetry.space_group_name_H-M   'P 1'
#
loop_
_entity.id
_entity.type
_entity.pdbx_description
1 polymer ?
#
loop_
_entity_poly.entity_id
_entity_poly.type
_entity_poly.pdbx_seq_one_letter_code
_entity_poly.pdbx_strand_id
1 'polypeptide(L)'
;MLEALIQIVGPMFLVAIALETVSVLAEQWGAVRSPDEEPPKHGALALLALILTIVTPGLLLAHGFIATRTHDQSLLLFGIGLPISAVLIGALLGAILGAVATGAAPLMRKLTLPLDIVAFAATIYATLSTIQVLVQAAQNGGVVQATP
;
A
#
# COMPACT_ATOMS: atom_id res chain seq x y z
N MET A 1 16.90 -13.19 9.29
CA MET A 1 15.64 -13.12 8.51
C MET A 1 15.31 -11.72 8.02
N LEU A 2 15.14 -10.73 8.91
CA LEU A 2 14.82 -9.36 8.50
C LEU A 2 15.89 -8.73 7.60
N GLU A 3 17.17 -8.89 7.94
CA GLU A 3 18.29 -8.38 7.13
C GLU A 3 18.29 -8.96 5.71
N ALA A 4 18.16 -10.29 5.58
CA ALA A 4 18.07 -10.96 4.28
C ALA A 4 16.87 -10.48 3.47
N LEU A 5 15.71 -10.29 4.12
CA LEU A 5 14.54 -9.73 3.45
C LEU A 5 14.84 -8.33 2.91
N ILE A 6 15.40 -7.43 3.73
CA ILE A 6 15.75 -6.05 3.34
C ILE A 6 16.75 -6.04 2.18
N GLN A 7 17.73 -6.96 2.17
CA GLN A 7 18.68 -7.07 1.06
C GLN A 7 18.00 -7.47 -0.26
N ILE A 8 16.94 -8.29 -0.19
CA ILE A 8 16.20 -8.78 -1.37
C ILE A 8 15.17 -7.76 -1.88
N VAL A 9 14.31 -7.24 -1.00
CA VAL A 9 13.21 -6.33 -1.37
C VAL A 9 13.62 -4.85 -1.35
N GLY A 10 14.78 -4.55 -0.79
CA GLY A 10 15.28 -3.20 -0.61
C GLY A 10 14.68 -2.47 0.60
N PRO A 11 15.41 -1.51 1.20
CA PRO A 11 14.93 -0.76 2.38
C PRO A 11 13.71 0.11 2.07
N MET A 12 13.58 0.60 0.83
CA MET A 12 12.46 1.45 0.42
C MET A 12 11.12 0.72 0.40
N PHE A 13 11.13 -0.60 0.27
CA PHE A 13 9.92 -1.41 0.43
C PHE A 13 9.32 -1.27 1.82
N LEU A 14 10.15 -1.28 2.87
CA LEU A 14 9.68 -1.08 4.24
C LEU A 14 9.18 0.35 4.48
N VAL A 15 9.83 1.34 3.87
CA VAL A 15 9.37 2.75 3.90
C VAL A 15 8.00 2.88 3.23
N ALA A 16 7.82 2.28 2.06
CA ALA A 16 6.55 2.29 1.34
C ALA A 16 5.44 1.59 2.15
N ILE A 17 5.72 0.45 2.77
CA ILE A 17 4.79 -0.25 3.68
C ILE A 17 4.39 0.63 4.87
N ALA A 18 5.35 1.33 5.48
CA ALA A 18 5.08 2.21 6.61
C ALA A 18 4.18 3.38 6.20
N LEU A 19 4.47 4.00 5.04
CA LEU A 19 3.64 5.08 4.50
C LEU A 19 2.24 4.60 4.13
N GLU A 20 2.12 3.41 3.54
CA GLU A 20 0.82 2.78 3.26
C GLU A 20 0.03 2.54 4.55
N THR A 21 0.67 2.05 5.60
CA THR A 21 0.04 1.86 6.92
C THR A 21 -0.53 3.18 7.44
N VAL A 22 0.25 4.27 7.35
CA VAL A 22 -0.17 5.61 7.78
C VAL A 22 -1.31 6.14 6.93
N SER A 23 -1.27 5.87 5.62
CA SER A 23 -2.33 6.29 4.69
C SER A 23 -3.66 5.62 5.01
N VAL A 24 -3.65 4.28 5.13
CA VAL A 24 -4.84 3.48 5.48
C VAL A 24 -5.36 3.87 6.87
N LEU A 25 -4.47 4.14 7.83
CA LEU A 25 -4.87 4.66 9.14
C LEU A 25 -5.61 5.98 9.01
N ALA A 26 -5.08 6.93 8.25
CA ALA A 26 -5.70 8.22 8.03
C ALA A 26 -7.05 8.12 7.34
N GLU A 27 -7.18 7.22 6.36
CA GLU A 27 -8.43 6.91 5.69
C GLU A 27 -9.49 6.41 6.69
N GLN A 28 -9.17 5.38 7.47
CA GLN A 28 -10.14 4.78 8.41
C GLN A 28 -10.47 5.69 9.59
N TRP A 29 -9.54 6.55 10.02
CA TRP A 29 -9.82 7.58 11.02
C TRP A 29 -10.77 8.65 10.46
N GLY A 30 -10.53 9.12 9.23
CA GLY A 30 -11.34 10.14 8.57
C GLY A 30 -12.68 9.63 8.00
N ALA A 31 -12.93 8.33 8.04
CA ALA A 31 -14.10 7.69 7.44
C ALA A 31 -15.42 8.29 7.95
N VAL A 32 -16.34 8.55 7.02
CA VAL A 32 -17.70 9.03 7.31
C VAL A 32 -18.49 7.92 7.98
N ARG A 33 -19.15 8.21 9.10
CA ARG A 33 -19.89 7.21 9.88
C ARG A 33 -21.40 7.40 9.84
N SER A 34 -21.86 8.57 9.39
CA SER A 34 -23.26 8.88 9.18
C SER A 34 -23.46 9.61 7.84
N PRO A 35 -24.64 9.49 7.20
CA PRO A 35 -24.96 10.22 5.97
C PRO A 35 -24.83 11.75 6.13
N ASP A 36 -25.07 12.27 7.33
CA ASP A 36 -25.03 13.71 7.64
C ASP A 36 -23.60 14.29 7.62
N GLU A 37 -22.58 13.44 7.67
CA GLU A 37 -21.17 13.81 7.65
C GLU A 37 -20.55 13.77 6.24
N GLU A 38 -21.32 13.37 5.22
CA GLU A 38 -20.81 13.14 3.87
C GLU A 38 -20.56 14.45 3.12
N PRO A 39 -19.30 14.85 2.87
CA PRO A 39 -19.02 16.02 2.05
C PRO A 39 -19.31 15.71 0.58
N PRO A 40 -19.65 16.72 -0.25
CA PRO A 40 -19.85 16.52 -1.68
C PRO A 40 -18.59 15.93 -2.33
N LYS A 41 -18.71 14.71 -2.86
CA LYS A 41 -17.61 13.99 -3.53
C LYS A 41 -17.41 14.53 -4.95
N HIS A 42 -16.20 14.99 -5.25
CA HIS A 42 -15.80 15.36 -6.61
C HIS A 42 -15.33 14.08 -7.33
N GLY A 43 -16.07 13.64 -8.36
CA GLY A 43 -15.95 12.29 -8.93
C GLY A 43 -14.54 11.87 -9.36
N ALA A 44 -13.72 12.79 -9.90
CA ALA A 44 -12.36 12.50 -10.33
C ALA A 44 -11.41 12.20 -9.16
N LEU A 45 -11.51 12.94 -8.05
CA LEU A 45 -10.66 12.73 -6.87
C LEU A 45 -11.04 11.45 -6.12
N ALA A 46 -12.32 11.11 -6.10
CA ALA A 46 -12.80 9.85 -5.53
C ALA A 46 -12.30 8.64 -6.35
N LEU A 47 -12.33 8.74 -7.69
CA LEU A 47 -11.76 7.71 -8.56
C LEU A 47 -10.26 7.55 -8.35
N LEU A 48 -9.53 8.67 -8.25
CA LEU A 48 -8.09 8.63 -7.98
C LEU A 48 -7.80 7.94 -6.65
N ALA A 49 -8.49 8.32 -5.57
CA ALA A 49 -8.32 7.70 -4.25
C ALA A 49 -8.59 6.17 -4.30
N LEU A 50 -9.63 5.75 -5.01
CA LEU A 50 -9.94 4.33 -5.22
C LEU A 50 -8.82 3.59 -5.97
N ILE A 51 -8.25 4.21 -7.00
CA ILE A 51 -7.13 3.61 -7.74
C ILE A 51 -5.91 3.47 -6.83
N LEU A 52 -5.58 4.50 -6.05
CA LEU A 52 -4.42 4.47 -5.16
C LEU A 52 -4.57 3.39 -4.06
N THR A 53 -5.74 3.26 -3.45
CA THR A 53 -6.02 2.24 -2.41
C THR A 53 -5.97 0.80 -2.94
N ILE A 54 -6.18 0.58 -4.24
CA ILE A 54 -6.07 -0.75 -4.85
C ILE A 54 -4.64 -1.01 -5.33
N VAL A 55 -4.07 -0.06 -6.07
CA VAL A 55 -2.80 -0.26 -6.78
C VAL A 55 -1.62 -0.26 -5.82
N THR A 56 -1.63 0.58 -4.78
CA THR A 56 -0.50 0.68 -3.82
C THR A 56 -0.23 -0.65 -3.11
N PRO A 57 -1.19 -1.25 -2.39
CA PRO A 57 -0.95 -2.56 -1.76
C PRO A 57 -0.76 -3.66 -2.81
N GLY A 58 -1.43 -3.59 -3.96
CA GLY A 58 -1.24 -4.55 -5.06
C GLY A 58 0.19 -4.60 -5.58
N LEU A 59 0.84 -3.45 -5.78
CA LEU A 59 2.23 -3.36 -6.21
C LEU A 59 3.19 -3.84 -5.12
N LEU A 60 2.95 -3.51 -3.86
CA LEU A 60 3.77 -3.99 -2.74
C LEU A 60 3.71 -5.53 -2.63
N LEU A 61 2.52 -6.12 -2.78
CA LEU A 61 2.35 -7.58 -2.81
C LEU A 61 3.07 -8.21 -4.01
N ALA A 62 2.92 -7.62 -5.21
CA ALA A 62 3.58 -8.11 -6.40
C ALA A 62 5.11 -8.06 -6.27
N HIS A 63 5.65 -6.97 -5.73
CA HIS A 63 7.07 -6.81 -5.48
C HIS A 63 7.58 -7.81 -4.44
N GLY A 64 6.91 -7.90 -3.29
CA GLY A 64 7.24 -8.86 -2.25
C GLY A 64 7.27 -10.29 -2.79
N PHE A 65 6.26 -10.70 -3.56
CA PHE A 65 6.22 -12.02 -4.20
C PHE A 65 7.35 -12.20 -5.23
N ILE A 66 7.49 -11.32 -6.20
CA ILE A 66 8.47 -11.47 -7.29
C ILE A 66 9.91 -11.51 -6.75
N ALA A 67 10.22 -10.68 -5.76
CA ALA A 67 11.56 -10.61 -5.18
C ALA A 67 11.92 -11.86 -4.35
N THR A 68 10.93 -12.52 -3.73
CA THR A 68 11.19 -13.61 -2.77
C THR A 68 10.78 -15.00 -3.24
N ARG A 69 10.03 -15.14 -4.35
CA ARG A 69 9.47 -16.43 -4.83
C ARG A 69 10.49 -17.52 -5.15
N THR A 70 11.74 -17.17 -5.42
CA THR A 70 12.84 -18.12 -5.70
C THR A 70 13.70 -18.43 -4.48
N HIS A 71 13.38 -17.85 -3.32
CA HIS A 71 14.11 -18.00 -2.07
C HIS A 71 13.33 -18.90 -1.09
N ASP A 72 13.85 -19.04 0.13
CA ASP A 72 13.21 -19.82 1.20
C ASP A 72 11.76 -19.39 1.47
N GLN A 73 10.89 -20.37 1.76
CA GLN A 73 9.47 -20.15 2.01
C GLN A 73 9.20 -19.11 3.11
N SER A 74 10.06 -19.01 4.12
CA SER A 74 9.94 -17.99 5.16
C SER A 74 10.08 -16.57 4.61
N LEU A 75 11.00 -16.33 3.67
CA LEU A 75 11.18 -15.01 3.04
C LEU A 75 9.98 -14.65 2.19
N LEU A 76 9.40 -15.63 1.47
CA LEU A 76 8.16 -15.46 0.74
C LEU A 76 7.00 -15.04 1.64
N LEU A 77 6.85 -15.74 2.77
CA LEU A 77 5.80 -15.46 3.74
C LEU A 77 5.92 -14.04 4.31
N PHE A 78 7.14 -13.57 4.63
CA PHE A 78 7.34 -12.20 5.09
C PHE A 78 7.19 -11.15 3.98
N GLY A 79 7.68 -11.44 2.77
CA GLY A 79 7.58 -10.52 1.62
C GLY A 79 6.14 -10.20 1.25
N ILE A 80 5.24 -11.19 1.33
CA ILE A 80 3.80 -11.00 1.07
C ILE A 80 3.05 -10.58 2.35
N GLY A 81 3.39 -11.18 3.48
CA GLY A 81 2.66 -11.01 4.73
C GLY A 81 2.80 -9.60 5.32
N LEU A 82 3.93 -8.92 5.11
CA LEU A 82 4.15 -7.57 5.64
C LEU A 82 3.19 -6.54 5.05
N PRO A 83 3.03 -6.39 3.72
CA PRO A 83 2.01 -5.50 3.14
C PRO A 83 0.60 -5.78 3.64
N ILE A 84 0.20 -7.06 3.73
CA ILE A 84 -1.14 -7.43 4.22
C ILE A 84 -1.32 -6.99 5.67
N SER A 85 -0.35 -7.32 6.52
CA SER A 85 -0.38 -6.98 7.95
C SER A 85 -0.41 -5.47 8.14
N ALA A 86 0.36 -4.72 7.35
CA ALA A 86 0.42 -3.27 7.37
C ALA A 86 -0.94 -2.62 7.08
N VAL A 87 -1.62 -3.03 6.01
CA VAL A 87 -2.96 -2.54 5.68
C VAL A 87 -3.95 -2.86 6.80
N LEU A 88 -3.95 -4.10 7.30
CA LEU A 88 -4.85 -4.52 8.38
C LEU A 88 -4.61 -3.75 9.69
N ILE A 89 -3.35 -3.57 10.08
CA ILE A 89 -2.96 -2.81 11.28
C ILE A 89 -3.34 -1.34 11.11
N GLY A 90 -3.02 -0.73 9.97
CA GLY A 90 -3.41 0.66 9.66
C GLY A 90 -4.91 0.84 9.75
N ALA A 91 -5.68 -0.07 9.13
CA ALA A 91 -7.13 0.00 9.12
C ALA A 91 -7.72 -0.15 10.53
N LEU A 92 -7.25 -1.13 11.31
CA LEU A 92 -7.70 -1.37 12.67
C LEU A 92 -7.41 -0.15 13.57
N LEU A 93 -6.18 0.38 13.52
CA LEU A 93 -5.79 1.55 14.31
C LEU A 93 -6.60 2.78 13.90
N GLY A 94 -6.78 3.01 12.61
CA GLY A 94 -7.58 4.13 12.10
C GLY A 94 -9.04 4.03 12.53
N ALA A 95 -9.64 2.84 12.47
CA ALA A 95 -11.01 2.61 12.91
C ALA A 95 -11.19 2.88 14.42
N ILE A 96 -10.25 2.40 15.25
CA ILE A 96 -10.22 2.66 16.69
C ILE A 96 -10.09 4.17 16.95
N LEU A 97 -9.12 4.83 16.32
CA LEU A 97 -8.88 6.26 16.50
C LEU A 97 -10.07 7.11 16.03
N GLY A 98 -10.71 6.75 14.92
CA GLY A 98 -11.94 7.42 14.50
C GLY A 98 -13.10 7.23 15.47
N ALA A 99 -13.09 6.17 16.30
CA ALA A 99 -14.12 5.95 17.31
C ALA A 99 -13.86 6.74 18.59
N VAL A 100 -12.60 6.89 19.00
CA VAL A 100 -12.24 7.56 20.26
C VAL A 100 -11.90 9.05 20.08
N ALA A 101 -11.46 9.46 18.90
CA ALA A 101 -10.96 10.80 18.58
C ALA A 101 -11.70 11.41 17.38
N THR A 102 -13.02 11.46 17.45
CA THR A 102 -13.92 11.95 16.39
C THR A 102 -13.64 13.39 15.98
N GLY A 103 -13.18 14.25 16.91
CA GLY A 103 -12.85 15.65 16.62
C GLY A 103 -11.72 15.84 15.60
N ALA A 104 -10.85 14.84 15.42
CA ALA A 104 -9.76 14.89 14.44
C ALA A 104 -10.16 14.32 13.07
N ALA A 105 -11.31 13.65 12.94
CA ALA A 105 -11.75 13.00 11.70
C ALA A 105 -11.81 13.96 10.49
N PRO A 106 -12.28 15.22 10.61
CA PRO A 106 -12.29 16.15 9.48
C PRO A 106 -10.88 16.52 8.98
N LEU A 107 -9.88 16.57 9.87
CA LEU A 107 -8.49 16.81 9.50
C LEU A 107 -7.92 15.58 8.78
N MET A 108 -8.11 14.39 9.35
CA MET A 108 -7.61 13.15 8.76
C MET A 108 -8.17 12.92 7.36
N ARG A 109 -9.47 13.21 7.15
CA ARG A 109 -10.12 13.15 5.83
C ARG A 109 -9.48 14.07 4.79
N LYS A 110 -8.96 15.23 5.19
CA LYS A 110 -8.21 16.14 4.30
C LYS A 110 -6.81 15.62 3.99
N LEU A 111 -6.22 14.84 4.90
CA LEU A 111 -4.89 14.27 4.75
C LEU A 111 -4.88 12.95 3.97
N THR A 112 -6.00 12.23 3.90
CA THR A 112 -6.09 10.92 3.23
C THR A 112 -5.51 10.94 1.82
N LEU A 113 -6.03 11.79 0.93
CA LEU A 113 -5.55 11.82 -0.47
C LEU A 113 -4.07 12.23 -0.59
N PRO A 114 -3.57 13.29 0.08
CA PRO A 114 -2.14 13.58 0.10
C PRO A 114 -1.28 12.41 0.60
N LEU A 115 -1.71 11.70 1.64
CA LEU A 115 -0.99 10.55 2.17
C LEU A 115 -1.01 9.38 1.17
N ASP A 116 -2.13 9.13 0.50
CA ASP A 116 -2.23 8.10 -0.54
C ASP A 116 -1.27 8.38 -1.68
N ILE A 117 -1.17 9.65 -2.11
CA ILE A 117 -0.23 10.06 -3.16
C ILE A 117 1.22 9.84 -2.73
N VAL A 118 1.56 10.16 -1.48
CA VAL A 118 2.92 9.97 -0.95
C VAL A 118 3.25 8.48 -0.80
N ALA A 119 2.33 7.67 -0.27
CA ALA A 119 2.48 6.22 -0.15
C ALA A 119 2.62 5.56 -1.53
N PHE A 120 1.82 5.99 -2.49
CA PHE A 120 1.91 5.54 -3.87
C PHE A 120 3.24 5.92 -4.52
N ALA A 121 3.69 7.17 -4.39
CA ALA A 121 4.97 7.61 -4.94
C ALA A 121 6.15 6.81 -4.37
N ALA A 122 6.16 6.57 -3.06
CA ALA A 122 7.15 5.73 -2.40
C ALA A 122 7.07 4.27 -2.89
N THR A 123 5.87 3.75 -3.10
CA THR A 123 5.64 2.42 -3.65
C THR A 123 6.18 2.30 -5.07
N ILE A 124 5.85 3.24 -5.97
CA ILE A 124 6.39 3.26 -7.34
C ILE A 124 7.92 3.24 -7.33
N TYR A 125 8.54 4.04 -6.46
CA TYR A 125 10.00 4.06 -6.33
C TYR A 125 10.55 2.71 -5.82
N ALA A 126 9.95 2.16 -4.76
CA ALA A 126 10.37 0.89 -4.17
C ALA A 126 10.19 -0.30 -5.13
N THR A 127 9.13 -0.29 -5.94
CA THR A 127 8.75 -1.40 -6.81
C THR A 127 9.15 -1.19 -8.27
N LEU A 128 10.04 -0.24 -8.58
CA LEU A 128 10.38 0.12 -9.96
C LEU A 128 10.88 -1.08 -10.78
N SER A 129 11.73 -1.93 -10.19
CA SER A 129 12.22 -3.16 -10.83
C SER A 129 11.08 -4.13 -11.15
N THR A 130 10.13 -4.28 -10.24
CA THR A 130 8.93 -5.11 -10.45
C THR A 130 8.04 -4.55 -11.55
N ILE A 131 7.83 -3.23 -11.60
CA ILE A 131 7.06 -2.59 -12.67
C ILE A 131 7.67 -2.91 -14.03
N GLN A 132 9.00 -2.82 -14.16
CA GLN A 132 9.70 -3.17 -15.39
C GLN A 132 9.47 -4.64 -15.79
N VAL A 133 9.55 -5.57 -14.83
CA VAL A 133 9.27 -7.00 -15.05
C VAL A 133 7.84 -7.22 -15.53
N LEU A 134 6.85 -6.55 -14.91
CA LEU A 134 5.44 -6.68 -15.31
C LEU A 134 5.17 -6.09 -16.70
N VAL A 135 5.79 -4.96 -17.03
CA VAL A 135 5.69 -4.35 -18.37
C VAL A 135 6.28 -5.27 -19.44
N GLN A 136 7.46 -5.85 -19.19
CA GLN A 136 8.08 -6.82 -20.10
C GLN A 136 7.22 -8.08 -20.25
N ALA A 137 6.66 -8.59 -19.14
CA ALA A 137 5.77 -9.75 -19.19
C ALA A 137 4.52 -9.46 -20.04
N ALA A 138 3.92 -8.27 -19.91
CA ALA A 138 2.78 -7.86 -20.72
C ALA A 138 3.11 -7.80 -22.23
N GLN A 139 4.33 -7.38 -22.59
CA GLN A 139 4.80 -7.35 -23.97
C GLN A 139 5.10 -8.76 -24.53
N ASN A 140 5.46 -9.70 -23.66
CA ASN A 140 5.85 -11.07 -24.02
C ASN A 140 4.71 -12.09 -23.85
N GLY A 141 3.44 -11.66 -23.96
CA GLY A 141 2.28 -12.55 -23.87
C GLY A 141 1.97 -13.08 -22.45
N GLY A 142 2.40 -12.36 -21.41
CA GLY A 142 2.15 -12.69 -20.00
C GLY A 142 3.24 -13.52 -19.32
N VAL A 143 4.36 -13.80 -20.00
CA VAL A 143 5.45 -14.62 -19.46
C VAL A 143 6.39 -13.77 -18.60
N VAL A 144 6.42 -14.05 -17.29
CA VAL A 144 7.38 -13.45 -16.36
C VAL A 144 8.69 -14.24 -16.41
N GLN A 145 9.64 -13.79 -17.22
CA GLN A 145 10.98 -14.37 -17.27
C GLN A 145 11.76 -13.95 -16.01
N ALA A 146 11.96 -14.87 -15.07
CA ALA A 146 12.95 -14.69 -14.02
C ALA A 146 14.33 -14.96 -14.64
N THR A 147 15.19 -13.95 -14.70
CA THR A 147 16.62 -14.20 -14.87
C THR A 147 17.09 -15.00 -13.64
N PRO A 148 17.76 -16.15 -13.83
CA PRO A 148 18.29 -16.94 -12.72
C PRO A 148 19.34 -16.17 -11.89
#